data_AF-A0A9R0Q3E0-F1
#
_entry.id   AF-A0A9R0Q3E0-F1
#
_cell.length_a   1.000
_cell.length_b   1.000
_cell.length_c   1.000
_cell.angle_alpha   90.00
_cell.angle_beta   90.00
_cell.angle_gamma   90.00
#
_symmetry.space_group_name_H-M   'P 1'
#
loop_
_entity.id
_entity.type
_entity.pdbx_description
1 polymer ?
#
loop_
_entity_poly.entity_id
_entity_poly.type
_entity_poly.pdbx_seq_one_letter_code
_entity_poly.pdbx_strand_id
1 'polypeptide(L)'
;MICAISGEVPDEPVVSKRSGLLFERRLIERYIEDHGKCPVTKEELSMDDIVLVKTNKVVRPRPLQAASIPGLLGIFQNEWDALMLSNFALEQQLHTARQELSHALYQHDAACS
;
A
#
# COMPACT_ATOMS: atom_id res chain seq x y z
N MET A 1 14.50 -3.63 -0.45
CA MET A 1 13.65 -3.98 0.72
C MET A 1 12.52 -2.97 0.77
N ILE A 2 11.36 -3.31 0.21
CA ILE A 2 10.16 -2.46 0.22
C ILE A 2 9.05 -3.20 0.96
N CYS A 3 8.23 -2.44 1.66
CA CYS A 3 7.05 -2.93 2.35
C CYS A 3 6.02 -3.41 1.33
N ALA A 4 5.50 -4.63 1.50
CA ALA A 4 4.51 -5.20 0.59
C ALA A 4 3.11 -4.54 0.67
N ILE A 5 2.86 -3.69 1.68
CA ILE A 5 1.61 -2.91 1.80
C ILE A 5 1.77 -1.53 1.17
N SER A 6 2.76 -0.74 1.61
CA SER A 6 2.92 0.65 1.18
C SER A 6 3.78 0.82 -0.08
N GLY A 7 4.55 -0.19 -0.47
CA GLY A 7 5.55 -0.07 -1.54
C GLY A 7 6.78 0.78 -1.17
N GLU A 8 6.82 1.32 0.04
CA GLU A 8 7.92 2.17 0.53
C GLU A 8 8.97 1.40 1.31
N VAL A 9 10.14 2.02 1.51
CA VAL A 9 11.14 1.50 2.45
C VAL A 9 10.60 1.67 3.87
N PRO A 10 10.41 0.58 4.64
CA PRO A 10 9.89 0.68 5.99
C PRO A 10 10.92 1.25 6.96
N ASP A 11 10.43 2.00 7.95
CA ASP A 11 11.22 2.52 9.07
C ASP A 11 11.46 1.43 10.12
N GLU A 12 10.43 0.64 10.41
CA GLU A 12 10.49 -0.54 11.29
C GLU A 12 10.15 -1.81 10.49
N PRO A 13 11.12 -2.36 9.75
CA PRO A 13 10.88 -3.54 8.93
C PRO A 13 10.59 -4.76 9.80
N VAL A 14 9.48 -5.42 9.48
CA VAL A 14 9.11 -6.70 10.05
C VAL A 14 8.86 -7.72 8.95
N VAL A 15 9.11 -8.99 9.22
CA VAL A 15 8.87 -10.09 8.27
C VAL A 15 7.88 -11.07 8.88
N SER A 16 6.94 -11.52 8.07
CA SER A 16 6.07 -12.64 8.45
C SER A 16 6.85 -13.96 8.32
N LYS A 17 6.87 -14.78 9.38
CA LYS A 17 7.47 -16.13 9.35
C LYS A 17 6.82 -17.05 8.32
N ARG A 18 5.54 -16.82 8.01
CA ARG A 18 4.75 -17.66 7.10
C ARG A 18 4.99 -17.33 5.65
N SER A 19 4.79 -16.07 5.27
CA SER A 19 4.91 -15.64 3.87
C SER A 19 6.31 -15.20 3.48
N GLY A 20 7.19 -14.92 4.44
CA GLY A 20 8.54 -14.38 4.19
C GLY A 20 8.53 -12.94 3.64
N LEU A 21 7.36 -12.29 3.59
CA LEU A 21 7.21 -10.94 3.07
C LEU A 21 7.60 -9.89 4.12
N LEU A 22 8.17 -8.79 3.63
CA LEU A 22 8.60 -7.64 4.42
C LEU A 22 7.49 -6.60 4.50
N PHE A 23 7.21 -6.12 5.70
CA PHE A 23 6.17 -5.14 6.00
C PHE A 23 6.72 -4.03 6.91
N GLU A 24 6.00 -2.92 6.95
CA GLU A 24 6.12 -1.89 7.99
C GLU A 24 5.33 -2.35 9.22
N ARG A 25 5.94 -2.30 10.40
CA ARG A 25 5.34 -2.81 11.65
C ARG A 25 3.93 -2.27 11.88
N ARG A 26 3.77 -0.95 11.85
CA ARG A 26 2.50 -0.25 12.09
C ARG A 26 1.39 -0.70 11.14
N LEU A 27 1.72 -1.00 9.88
CA LEU A 27 0.73 -1.35 8.87
C LEU A 27 0.27 -2.80 9.00
N ILE A 28 1.22 -3.73 9.24
CA ILE A 28 0.87 -5.15 9.35
C ILE A 28 0.18 -5.46 10.67
N GLU A 29 0.59 -4.83 11.78
CA GLU A 29 -0.07 -5.00 13.09
C GLU A 29 -1.54 -4.60 12.99
N ARG A 30 -1.82 -3.40 12.46
CA ARG A 30 -3.20 -2.94 12.26
C ARG A 30 -4.01 -3.87 11.36
N TYR A 31 -3.42 -4.36 10.27
CA TYR A 31 -4.12 -5.29 9.38
C TYR A 31 -4.45 -6.63 10.04
N ILE A 32 -3.55 -7.15 10.89
CA ILE A 32 -3.78 -8.38 11.64
C ILE A 32 -4.87 -8.18 12.69
N GLU A 33 -4.92 -7.03 13.38
CA GLU A 33 -6.01 -6.70 14.31
C GLU A 33 -7.38 -6.69 13.62
N ASP A 34 -7.45 -6.09 12.43
CA ASP A 34 -8.71 -5.92 11.70
C ASP A 34 -9.16 -7.22 10.98
N HIS A 35 -8.23 -8.05 10.49
CA HIS A 35 -8.55 -9.16 9.59
C HIS A 35 -8.01 -10.54 10.01
N GLY A 36 -7.02 -10.61 10.91
CA GLY A 36 -6.40 -11.87 11.36
C GLY A 36 -5.66 -12.66 10.28
N LYS A 37 -5.34 -12.03 9.14
CA LYS A 37 -4.77 -12.67 7.95
C LYS A 37 -3.65 -11.85 7.33
N CYS A 38 -2.86 -12.45 6.47
CA CYS A 38 -1.85 -11.77 5.68
C CYS A 38 -2.50 -10.99 4.51
N PRO A 39 -2.14 -9.71 4.28
CA PRO A 39 -2.76 -8.89 3.23
C PRO A 39 -2.48 -9.36 1.80
N VAL A 40 -1.41 -10.12 1.59
CA VAL A 40 -0.98 -10.59 0.25
C VAL A 40 -1.41 -12.03 0.01
N THR A 41 -1.06 -12.95 0.92
CA THR A 41 -1.33 -14.38 0.73
C THR A 41 -2.72 -14.80 1.22
N LYS A 42 -3.40 -13.96 2.01
CA LYS A 42 -4.70 -14.24 2.66
C LYS A 42 -4.69 -15.41 3.65
N GLU A 43 -3.50 -15.91 4.02
CA GLU A 43 -3.33 -16.93 5.04
C GLU A 43 -3.50 -16.37 6.45
N GLU A 44 -3.89 -17.20 7.41
CA GLU A 44 -3.97 -16.80 8.82
C GLU A 44 -2.60 -16.38 9.35
N LEU A 45 -2.57 -15.20 9.96
CA LEU A 45 -1.34 -14.59 10.46
C LEU A 45 -1.63 -13.94 11.81
N SER A 46 -0.85 -14.30 12.82
CA SER A 46 -0.94 -13.73 14.17
C SER A 46 0.20 -12.74 14.43
N MET A 47 0.07 -11.95 15.51
CA MET A 47 1.11 -11.01 15.93
C MET A 47 2.43 -11.71 16.29
N ASP A 48 2.36 -12.91 16.86
CA ASP A 48 3.53 -13.70 17.26
C ASP A 48 4.32 -14.25 16.07
N ASP A 49 3.71 -14.27 14.89
CA ASP A 49 4.33 -14.71 13.64
C ASP A 49 5.15 -13.61 12.96
N ILE A 50 5.14 -12.39 13.51
CA ILE A 50 5.87 -11.25 12.98
C ILE A 50 7.24 -11.15 13.68
N VAL A 51 8.30 -10.98 12.89
CA VAL A 51 9.68 -10.82 13.40
C VAL A 51 10.25 -9.49 12.96
N LEU A 52 10.74 -8.71 13.91
CA LEU A 52 11.48 -7.48 13.65
C LEU A 52 12.83 -7.79 12.99
N VAL A 53 13.09 -7.13 11.86
CA VAL A 53 14.39 -7.21 11.17
C VAL A 53 15.24 -6.02 11.59
N LYS A 54 16.41 -6.27 12.17
CA LYS A 54 17.37 -5.20 12.44
C LYS A 54 18.09 -4.83 11.15
N THR A 55 17.78 -3.67 10.60
CA THR A 55 18.48 -3.10 9.44
C THR A 55 19.13 -1.77 9.81
N ASN A 56 20.17 -1.37 9.08
CA ASN A 56 20.68 -0.01 9.16
C ASN A 56 19.61 0.96 8.67
N LYS A 57 19.31 2.00 9.46
CA LYS A 57 18.32 3.02 9.09
C LYS A 57 18.81 3.77 7.87
N VAL A 58 18.12 3.60 6.75
CA VAL A 58 18.35 4.42 5.54
C VAL A 58 17.62 5.74 5.77
N VAL A 59 18.35 6.73 6.29
CA VAL A 59 17.77 8.04 6.55
C VAL A 59 17.74 8.83 5.23
N ARG A 60 16.54 9.16 4.75
CA ARG A 60 16.39 10.11 3.65
C ARG A 60 16.81 11.50 4.16
N PRO A 61 17.70 12.24 3.46
CA PRO A 61 18.07 13.59 3.88
C PRO A 61 16.82 14.48 3.98
N ARG A 62 16.70 15.22 5.09
CA ARG A 62 15.58 16.14 5.27
C ARG A 62 15.62 17.23 4.18
N PRO A 63 14.54 17.46 3.41
CA PRO A 63 14.49 18.55 2.46
C PRO A 63 14.56 19.90 3.19
N LEU A 64 15.26 20.89 2.60
CA LEU A 64 15.39 22.23 3.18
C LEU A 64 14.04 22.92 3.43
N GLN A 65 13.02 22.58 2.64
CA GLN A 65 11.65 23.08 2.78
C GLN A 65 10.96 22.55 4.05
N ALA A 66 11.43 21.44 4.63
CA ALA A 66 10.93 20.91 5.90
C ALA A 66 11.61 21.56 7.14
N ALA A 67 12.28 22.70 6.97
CA ALA A 67 12.92 23.47 8.04
C ALA A 67 12.05 24.60 8.61
N SER A 68 10.89 24.92 8.00
CA SER A 68 9.98 25.96 8.45
C SER A 68 8.53 25.49 8.43
N ILE A 69 7.67 26.05 9.31
CA ILE A 69 6.25 25.71 9.37
C ILE A 69 5.54 25.97 8.03
N PRO A 70 5.74 27.12 7.35
CA PRO A 70 5.13 27.35 6.04
C PRO A 70 5.60 26.33 4.98
N GLY A 71 6.88 25.94 5.01
CA GLY A 71 7.42 24.95 4.09
C GLY A 71 6.85 23.55 4.34
N LEU A 72 6.62 23.17 5.59
CA LEU A 72 5.98 21.90 5.94
C LEU A 72 4.51 21.85 5.47
N LEU A 73 3.76 22.95 5.65
CA LEU A 73 2.39 23.06 5.13
C LEU A 73 2.35 22.95 3.61
N GLY A 74 3.31 23.55 2.90
CA GLY A 74 3.44 23.40 1.45
C GLY A 74 3.71 21.95 1.03
N ILE A 75 4.56 21.22 1.75
CA ILE A 75 4.79 19.78 1.50
C ILE A 75 3.50 18.98 1.68
N PHE A 76 2.79 19.19 2.79
CA PHE A 76 1.52 18.49 3.04
C PHE A 76 0.45 18.80 1.98
N GLN A 77 0.36 20.05 1.54
CA GLN A 77 -0.56 20.42 0.46
C GLN A 77 -0.21 19.66 -0.83
N ASN A 78 1.07 19.64 -1.21
CA ASN A 78 1.51 18.94 -2.41
C ASN A 78 1.26 17.41 -2.33
N GLU A 79 1.54 16.79 -1.18
CA GLU A 79 1.28 15.36 -0.97
C GLU A 79 -0.22 15.04 -1.01
N TRP A 80 -1.05 15.91 -0.43
CA TRP A 80 -2.50 15.75 -0.45
C TRP A 80 -3.09 15.93 -1.86
N ASP A 81 -2.64 16.93 -2.61
CA ASP A 81 -3.05 17.15 -4.00
C ASP A 81 -2.66 15.94 -4.87
N ALA A 82 -1.44 15.41 -4.70
CA ALA A 82 -0.99 14.21 -5.41
C ALA A 82 -1.84 12.98 -5.05
N LEU A 83 -2.15 12.78 -3.77
CA LEU A 83 -3.03 11.71 -3.30
C LEU A 83 -4.41 11.82 -3.95
N MET A 84 -5.02 13.00 -3.93
CA MET A 84 -6.36 13.23 -4.47
C MET A 84 -6.42 12.95 -5.98
N LEU A 85 -5.44 13.42 -6.74
CA LEU A 85 -5.33 13.14 -8.18
C LEU A 85 -5.12 11.65 -8.46
N SER A 86 -4.30 10.96 -7.67
CA SER A 86 -4.08 9.52 -7.80
C SER A 86 -5.34 8.71 -7.51
N ASN A 87 -6.12 9.10 -6.50
CA ASN A 87 -7.36 8.44 -6.14
C ASN A 87 -8.42 8.63 -7.25
N PHE A 88 -8.56 9.85 -7.76
CA PHE A 88 -9.45 10.13 -8.88
C PHE A 88 -9.10 9.28 -10.13
N ALA A 89 -7.81 9.18 -10.47
CA ALA A 89 -7.36 8.34 -11.58
C ALA A 89 -7.64 6.85 -11.36
N LEU A 90 -7.44 6.34 -10.14
CA LEU A 90 -7.76 4.96 -9.76
C LEU A 90 -9.26 4.67 -9.88
N GLU A 91 -10.12 5.58 -9.41
CA GLU A 91 -11.58 5.47 -9.55
C GLU A 91 -11.98 5.43 -11.03
N GLN A 92 -11.42 6.32 -11.86
CA GLN A 92 -11.67 6.33 -13.29
C GLN A 92 -11.26 5.01 -13.96
N GLN A 93 -10.06 4.50 -13.66
CA GLN A 93 -9.59 3.22 -14.19
C GLN A 93 -10.49 2.06 -13.78
N LEU A 94 -10.96 2.05 -12.53
CA LEU A 94 -11.88 1.03 -12.01
C LEU A 94 -13.22 1.08 -12.77
N HIS A 95 -13.77 2.28 -13.01
CA HIS A 95 -14.99 2.45 -13.80
C HIS A 95 -14.83 1.96 -15.24
N THR A 96 -13.74 2.35 -15.91
CA THR A 96 -13.44 1.89 -17.27
C THR A 96 -13.27 0.37 -17.33
N ALA A 97 -12.49 -0.23 -16.41
CA ALA A 97 -12.28 -1.67 -16.36
C ALA A 97 -13.59 -2.45 -16.15
N ARG A 98 -14.51 -1.92 -15.33
CA ARG A 98 -15.86 -2.53 -15.17
C ARG A 98 -16.66 -2.48 -16.46
N GLN A 99 -16.62 -1.37 -17.18
CA GLN A 99 -17.34 -1.21 -18.44
C GLN A 99 -16.78 -2.13 -19.53
N GLU A 100 -15.46 -2.20 -19.67
CA GLU A 100 -14.77 -3.10 -20.59
C GLU A 100 -15.08 -4.57 -20.29
N LEU A 101 -15.03 -4.96 -19.01
CA LEU A 101 -15.38 -6.32 -18.59
C LEU A 101 -16.85 -6.66 -18.90
N SER A 102 -17.76 -5.72 -18.64
CA SER A 102 -19.19 -5.92 -18.92
C SER A 102 -19.43 -6.12 -20.42
N HIS A 103 -18.80 -5.29 -21.25
CA HIS A 103 -18.87 -5.40 -22.69
C HIS A 103 -18.27 -6.72 -23.21
N ALA A 104 -17.12 -7.14 -22.69
CA ALA A 104 -16.49 -8.41 -23.04
C ALA A 104 -17.37 -9.62 -22.68
N LEU A 105 -18.04 -9.60 -21.52
CA LEU A 105 -18.99 -10.66 -21.13
C LEU A 105 -20.21 -10.71 -22.07
N TYR A 106 -20.81 -9.55 -22.41
CA TYR A 106 -21.92 -9.50 -23.38
C TYR A 106 -21.51 -10.04 -24.75
N GLN A 107 -20.32 -9.68 -25.23
CA GLN A 107 -19.81 -10.20 -26.50
C GLN A 107 -19.53 -11.71 -26.45
N HIS A 108 -18.98 -12.20 -25.35
CA HIS A 108 -18.75 -13.64 -25.15
C HIS A 108 -20.07 -14.42 -25.16
N ASP A 109 -21.08 -13.95 -24.43
CA ASP A 109 -22.39 -14.60 -24.38
C ASP A 109 -23.10 -14.59 -25.74
N ALA A 110 -23.01 -13.48 -26.48
CA ALA A 110 -23.57 -13.38 -27.84
C ALA A 110 -22.80 -14.20 -28.89
N ALA A 111 -21.51 -14.49 -28.66
CA ALA A 111 -20.70 -15.32 -29.55
C ALA A 111 -20.82 -16.82 -29.26
N CYS A 112 -21.22 -17.20 -28.04
CA CYS A 112 -21.46 -18.58 -27.61
C CYS A 112 -22.91 -19.07 -27.83
N SER A 113 -23.83 -18.19 -28.26
CA SER A 113 -25.18 -18.52 -28.72
C SER A 113 -25.22 -18.81 -30.22
#